data_AF-B5VTC9-F1
#
_entry.id   AF-B5VTC9-F1
#
_cell.length_a   1.000
_cell.length_b   1.000
_cell.length_c   1.000
_cell.angle_alpha   90.00
_cell.angle_beta   90.00
_cell.angle_gamma   90.00
#
_symmetry.space_group_name_H-M   'P 1'
#
loop_
_entity.id
_entity.type
_entity.pdbx_description
1 polymer ?
#
loop_
_entity_poly.entity_id
_entity_poly.type
_entity_poly.pdbx_seq_one_letter_code
_entity_poly.pdbx_strand_id
1 'polypeptide(L)'
;MSSSSLRVLAIGNNPNILFYTSRFQLAKNIDLYHVNDSKSCQFEIETEYYGKDRFELENHFTSIEHLTEALSSKSSETVFDIIIMSAPSLQELSSLASKLTSIIDSNTKIFLESSGFIQLEPFVKLSMESPHVNVFSILTDLDIRQIGPNHFKHFPSTAKENTIYLGESKSSTEKYSSGVITLLTTFEKLFAKLFS
;
A
#
# COMPACT_ATOMS: atom_id res chain seq x y z
N MET A 1 -19.55 20.55 6.69
CA MET A 1 -18.25 20.69 6.01
C MET A 1 -17.76 19.27 5.73
N SER A 2 -17.83 18.81 4.48
CA SER A 2 -17.35 17.47 4.14
C SER A 2 -15.83 17.48 4.15
N SER A 3 -15.22 16.97 5.22
CA SER A 3 -13.83 16.54 5.13
C SER A 3 -13.80 15.44 4.07
N SER A 4 -13.21 15.70 2.90
CA SER A 4 -13.00 14.64 1.91
C SER A 4 -12.18 13.54 2.56
N SER A 5 -12.68 12.30 2.53
CA SER A 5 -11.95 11.13 3.02
C SER A 5 -10.74 10.87 2.12
N LEU A 6 -9.61 10.53 2.74
CA LEU A 6 -8.41 10.12 2.01
C LEU A 6 -8.68 8.78 1.33
N ARG A 7 -8.46 8.67 0.02
CA ARG A 7 -8.70 7.43 -0.73
C ARG A 7 -7.42 6.62 -0.80
N VAL A 8 -7.46 5.43 -0.22
CA VAL A 8 -6.29 4.54 -0.10
C VAL A 8 -6.59 3.24 -0.83
N LEU A 9 -5.66 2.83 -1.69
CA LEU A 9 -5.72 1.55 -2.39
C LEU A 9 -4.56 0.66 -1.96
N ALA A 10 -4.87 -0.49 -1.37
CA ALA A 10 -3.90 -1.52 -1.02
C ALA A 10 -3.97 -2.67 -2.04
N ILE A 11 -2.84 -3.06 -2.63
CA ILE A 11 -2.78 -4.03 -3.72
C ILE A 11 -1.71 -5.09 -3.50
N GLY A 12 -2.09 -6.34 -3.72
CA GLY A 12 -1.16 -7.46 -3.84
C GLY A 12 -1.27 -8.45 -2.69
N ASN A 13 -0.62 -9.60 -2.89
CA ASN A 13 -0.75 -10.77 -2.01
C ASN A 13 0.37 -10.86 -0.96
N ASN A 14 1.29 -9.89 -0.91
CA ASN A 14 2.30 -9.88 0.14
C ASN A 14 1.60 -9.70 1.51
N PRO A 15 1.89 -10.56 2.52
CA PRO A 15 1.29 -10.46 3.85
C PRO A 15 1.39 -9.07 4.50
N ASN A 16 2.45 -8.31 4.23
CA ASN A 16 2.62 -6.95 4.74
C ASN A 16 1.56 -5.98 4.20
N ILE A 17 1.07 -6.18 2.97
CA ILE A 17 -0.03 -5.37 2.42
C ILE A 17 -1.27 -5.52 3.29
N LEU A 18 -1.60 -6.74 3.70
CA LEU A 18 -2.75 -6.94 4.57
C LEU A 18 -2.51 -6.36 5.97
N PHE A 19 -1.29 -6.48 6.49
CA PHE A 19 -0.93 -5.82 7.74
C PHE A 19 -1.18 -4.30 7.66
N TYR A 20 -0.69 -3.61 6.62
CA TYR A 20 -0.97 -2.19 6.42
C TYR A 20 -2.48 -1.95 6.28
N THR A 21 -3.17 -2.74 5.46
CA THR A 21 -4.62 -2.64 5.21
C THR A 21 -5.44 -2.71 6.50
N SER A 22 -5.10 -3.65 7.40
CA SER A 22 -5.78 -3.80 8.71
C SER A 22 -5.69 -2.52 9.56
N ARG A 23 -4.58 -1.79 9.46
CA ARG A 23 -4.36 -0.54 10.21
C ARG A 23 -5.07 0.64 9.56
N PHE A 24 -5.04 0.73 8.23
CA PHE A 24 -5.77 1.75 7.48
C PHE A 24 -7.29 1.65 7.70
N GLN A 25 -7.84 0.44 7.82
CA GLN A 25 -9.29 0.23 8.03
C GLN A 25 -9.81 0.85 9.34
N LEU A 26 -8.98 0.96 10.37
CA LEU A 26 -9.38 1.51 11.67
C LEU A 26 -9.55 3.05 11.63
N ALA A 27 -9.09 3.71 10.56
CA ALA A 27 -9.13 5.16 10.45
C ALA A 27 -10.47 5.67 9.90
N LYS A 28 -11.16 6.51 10.69
CA LYS A 28 -12.51 7.03 10.38
C LYS A 28 -12.63 7.89 9.11
N ASN A 29 -11.53 8.46 8.62
CA ASN A 29 -11.52 9.40 7.49
C ASN A 29 -10.78 8.83 6.27
N ILE A 30 -10.81 7.50 6.10
CA ILE A 30 -10.17 6.79 4.99
C ILE A 30 -11.23 6.00 4.24
N ASP A 31 -11.28 6.21 2.92
CA ASP A 31 -12.04 5.36 1.99
C ASP A 31 -11.06 4.32 1.44
N LEU A 32 -11.06 3.13 2.05
CA LEU A 32 -10.08 2.07 1.80
C LEU A 32 -10.58 1.09 0.74
N TYR A 33 -9.73 0.80 -0.23
CA TYR A 33 -9.93 -0.19 -1.28
C TYR A 33 -8.83 -1.23 -1.21
N HIS A 34 -9.19 -2.49 -1.44
CA HIS A 34 -8.25 -3.59 -1.34
C HIS A 34 -8.37 -4.53 -2.52
N VAL A 35 -7.25 -4.80 -3.17
CA VAL A 35 -7.16 -5.69 -4.33
C VAL A 35 -6.17 -6.81 -4.04
N ASN A 36 -6.64 -8.05 -3.97
CA ASN A 36 -5.81 -9.24 -3.85
C ASN A 36 -6.47 -10.43 -4.56
N ASP A 37 -5.89 -11.63 -4.54
CA ASP A 37 -6.45 -12.80 -5.21
C ASP A 37 -7.54 -13.56 -4.42
N SER A 38 -7.85 -13.13 -3.20
CA SER A 38 -8.85 -13.76 -2.35
C SER A 38 -10.25 -13.48 -2.86
N LYS A 39 -11.14 -14.46 -2.77
CA LYS A 39 -12.58 -14.27 -3.07
C LYS A 39 -13.38 -13.79 -1.86
N SER A 40 -12.78 -13.79 -0.68
CA SER A 40 -13.42 -13.40 0.57
C SER A 40 -12.91 -12.04 0.99
N CYS A 41 -13.83 -11.16 1.37
CA CYS A 41 -13.55 -9.85 1.96
C CYS A 41 -13.21 -9.92 3.45
N GLN A 42 -13.31 -11.09 4.08
CA GLN A 42 -13.04 -11.31 5.49
C GLN A 42 -11.62 -11.83 5.72
N PHE A 43 -10.93 -11.20 6.68
CA PHE A 43 -9.54 -11.47 7.01
C PHE A 43 -9.33 -11.52 8.53
N GLU A 44 -8.30 -12.26 8.93
CA GLU A 44 -7.82 -12.33 10.31
C GLU A 44 -6.32 -12.06 10.34
N ILE A 45 -5.88 -11.19 11.25
CA ILE A 45 -4.46 -10.94 11.51
C ILE A 45 -4.18 -10.98 13.01
N GLU A 46 -3.14 -11.70 13.41
CA GLU A 46 -2.65 -11.74 14.78
C GLU A 46 -1.25 -11.16 14.85
N THR A 47 -1.06 -10.10 15.64
CA THR A 47 0.24 -9.48 15.89
C THR A 47 0.53 -9.40 17.38
N GLU A 48 1.81 -9.39 17.75
CA GLU A 48 2.20 -9.23 19.16
C GLU A 48 1.86 -7.81 19.66
N TYR A 49 1.97 -6.80 18.78
CA TYR A 49 1.77 -5.39 19.12
C TYR A 49 0.30 -4.97 19.18
N TYR A 50 -0.56 -5.53 18.32
CA TYR A 50 -1.96 -5.12 18.18
C TYR A 50 -2.96 -6.23 18.54
N GLY A 51 -2.48 -7.39 18.96
CA GLY A 51 -3.31 -8.55 19.26
C GLY A 51 -3.94 -9.16 18.01
N LYS A 52 -5.08 -9.83 18.21
CA LYS A 52 -5.83 -10.53 17.17
C LYS A 52 -6.98 -9.67 16.69
N ASP A 53 -7.04 -9.43 15.38
CA ASP A 53 -8.09 -8.67 14.72
C ASP A 53 -8.76 -9.50 13.63
N ARG A 54 -10.07 -9.30 13.47
CA ARG A 54 -10.93 -9.90 12.45
C ARG A 54 -11.73 -8.78 11.81
N PHE A 55 -11.57 -8.62 10.51
CA PHE A 55 -12.15 -7.50 9.80
C PHE A 55 -12.70 -7.91 8.44
N GLU A 56 -13.67 -7.13 7.97
CA GLU A 56 -14.27 -7.25 6.65
C GLU A 56 -14.02 -5.96 5.88
N LEU A 57 -13.55 -6.10 4.64
CA LEU A 57 -13.24 -4.98 3.76
C LEU A 57 -14.41 -4.72 2.81
N GLU A 58 -15.06 -3.56 2.95
CA GLU A 58 -16.24 -3.20 2.15
C GLU A 58 -15.90 -3.09 0.64
N ASN A 59 -14.80 -2.42 0.31
CA ASN A 59 -14.35 -2.23 -1.08
C ASN A 59 -13.24 -3.23 -1.43
N HIS A 60 -13.56 -4.52 -1.38
CA HIS A 60 -12.64 -5.59 -1.77
C HIS A 60 -12.88 -6.08 -3.20
N PHE A 61 -11.81 -6.21 -3.98
CA PHE A 61 -11.85 -6.70 -5.36
C PHE A 61 -10.77 -7.76 -5.59
N THR A 62 -11.05 -8.68 -6.51
CA THR A 62 -10.11 -9.76 -6.84
C THR A 62 -9.08 -9.38 -7.92
N SER A 63 -9.25 -8.20 -8.52
CA SER A 63 -8.38 -7.68 -9.59
C SER A 63 -8.57 -6.17 -9.77
N ILE A 64 -7.61 -5.53 -10.45
CA ILE A 64 -7.70 -4.10 -10.79
C ILE A 64 -8.82 -3.87 -11.81
N GLU A 65 -9.05 -4.82 -12.72
CA GLU A 65 -10.11 -4.74 -13.71
C GLU A 65 -11.48 -4.66 -13.02
N HIS A 66 -11.76 -5.54 -12.06
CA HIS A 66 -13.01 -5.51 -11.28
C HIS A 66 -13.17 -4.21 -10.49
N LEU A 67 -12.07 -3.68 -9.94
CA LEU A 67 -12.07 -2.37 -9.29
C LEU A 67 -12.45 -1.26 -10.30
N THR A 68 -11.78 -1.20 -11.44
CA THR A 68 -12.02 -0.16 -12.45
C THR A 68 -13.45 -0.20 -13.01
N GLU A 69 -14.00 -1.40 -13.23
CA GLU A 69 -15.40 -1.59 -13.63
C GLU A 69 -16.35 -1.03 -12.57
N ALA A 70 -16.13 -1.39 -11.30
CA ALA A 70 -16.95 -0.88 -10.20
C ALA A 70 -16.85 0.64 -10.05
N LEU A 71 -15.67 1.24 -10.25
CA LEU A 71 -15.48 2.68 -10.20
C LEU A 71 -16.15 3.40 -11.37
N SER A 72 -16.05 2.85 -12.58
CA SER A 72 -16.67 3.44 -13.79
C SER A 72 -18.19 3.53 -13.67
N SER A 73 -18.82 2.55 -13.00
CA SER A 73 -20.26 2.55 -12.75
C SER A 73 -20.73 3.66 -11.80
N LYS A 74 -19.83 4.21 -10.98
CA LYS A 74 -20.13 5.24 -9.96
C LYS A 74 -20.08 6.68 -10.50
N SER A 75 -19.89 6.88 -11.81
CA SER A 75 -19.98 8.19 -12.50
C SER A 75 -18.98 9.28 -12.05
N SER A 76 -18.03 8.98 -11.16
CA SER A 76 -17.01 9.90 -10.68
C SER A 76 -15.61 9.39 -11.01
N GLU A 77 -14.80 10.22 -11.68
CA GLU A 77 -13.36 9.99 -11.80
C GLU A 77 -12.79 9.73 -10.40
N THR A 78 -12.24 8.53 -10.22
CA THR A 78 -11.74 8.08 -8.93
C THR A 78 -10.23 7.99 -9.03
N VAL A 79 -9.59 9.06 -8.60
CA VAL A 79 -8.14 9.08 -8.36
C VAL A 79 -7.89 8.68 -6.91
N PHE A 80 -6.86 7.87 -6.69
CA PHE A 80 -6.39 7.51 -5.35
C PHE A 80 -5.33 8.49 -4.85
N ASP A 81 -5.42 8.87 -3.58
CA ASP A 81 -4.41 9.71 -2.93
C ASP A 81 -3.16 8.90 -2.59
N ILE A 82 -3.36 7.68 -2.06
CA ILE A 82 -2.31 6.75 -1.67
C ILE A 82 -2.56 5.39 -2.30
N ILE A 83 -1.52 4.82 -2.91
CA ILE A 83 -1.50 3.42 -3.32
C ILE A 83 -0.37 2.72 -2.58
N ILE A 84 -0.66 1.62 -1.90
CA ILE A 84 0.34 0.73 -1.31
C ILE A 84 0.25 -0.58 -2.09
N MET A 85 1.33 -0.98 -2.75
CA MET A 85 1.30 -2.11 -3.66
C MET A 85 2.50 -3.02 -3.52
N SER A 86 2.28 -4.31 -3.78
CA SER A 86 3.32 -5.31 -3.92
C SER A 86 3.04 -6.16 -5.16
N ALA A 87 4.09 -6.74 -5.73
CA ALA A 87 3.99 -7.74 -6.77
C ALA A 87 5.11 -8.79 -6.58
N PRO A 88 4.86 -10.07 -6.90
CA PRO A 88 5.85 -11.13 -6.68
C PRO A 88 6.98 -11.13 -7.71
N SER A 89 6.84 -10.42 -8.83
CA SER A 89 7.84 -10.32 -9.89
C SER A 89 7.83 -8.95 -10.56
N LEU A 90 8.95 -8.58 -11.21
CA LEU A 90 9.05 -7.34 -12.00
C LEU A 90 8.06 -7.32 -13.17
N GLN A 91 7.77 -8.48 -13.77
CA GLN A 91 6.80 -8.58 -14.86
C GLN A 91 5.39 -8.24 -14.37
N GLU A 92 4.98 -8.82 -13.25
CA GLU A 92 3.69 -8.51 -12.62
C GLU A 92 3.63 -7.08 -12.13
N LEU A 93 4.72 -6.55 -11.57
CA LEU A 93 4.82 -5.16 -11.15
C LEU A 93 4.60 -4.21 -12.33
N SER A 94 5.24 -4.46 -13.48
CA SER A 94 5.08 -3.66 -14.69
C SER A 94 3.65 -3.70 -15.21
N SER A 95 3.06 -4.91 -15.28
CA SER A 95 1.67 -5.08 -15.71
C SER A 95 0.71 -4.37 -14.78
N LEU A 96 0.91 -4.49 -13.46
CA LEU A 96 0.09 -3.81 -12.46
C LEU A 96 0.21 -2.29 -12.59
N ALA A 97 1.43 -1.77 -12.68
CA ALA A 97 1.71 -0.35 -12.85
C ALA A 97 0.99 0.23 -14.09
N SER A 98 1.06 -0.44 -15.25
CA SER A 98 0.37 0.02 -16.46
C SER A 98 -1.16 0.13 -16.31
N LYS A 99 -1.77 -0.70 -15.47
CA LYS A 99 -3.23 -0.71 -15.22
C LYS A 99 -3.67 0.41 -14.29
N LEU A 100 -2.77 0.93 -13.45
CA LEU A 100 -3.08 1.99 -12.50
C LEU A 100 -3.25 3.37 -13.16
N THR A 101 -2.80 3.54 -14.40
CA THR A 101 -2.79 4.83 -15.13
C THR A 101 -4.15 5.54 -15.16
N SER A 102 -5.26 4.79 -15.13
CA SER A 102 -6.63 5.34 -15.16
C SER A 102 -7.18 5.79 -13.79
N ILE A 103 -6.48 5.45 -12.70
CA ILE A 103 -6.93 5.69 -11.32
C ILE A 103 -5.91 6.46 -10.48
N ILE A 104 -4.95 7.12 -11.14
CA ILE A 104 -3.88 7.93 -10.54
C ILE A 104 -3.77 9.30 -11.21
N ASP A 105 -3.20 10.26 -10.49
CA ASP A 105 -2.81 11.56 -11.01
C ASP A 105 -1.42 11.98 -10.49
N SER A 106 -1.00 13.22 -10.75
CA SER A 106 0.27 13.76 -10.24
C SER A 106 0.33 13.90 -8.71
N ASN A 107 -0.83 13.89 -8.03
CA ASN A 107 -0.94 13.99 -6.59
C ASN A 107 -0.95 12.62 -5.91
N THR A 108 -1.23 11.54 -6.63
CA THR A 108 -1.10 10.18 -6.10
C THR A 108 0.31 9.91 -5.57
N LYS A 109 0.37 9.25 -4.42
CA LYS A 109 1.61 8.80 -3.78
C LYS A 109 1.61 7.28 -3.72
N ILE A 110 2.60 6.64 -4.33
CA ILE A 110 2.68 5.18 -4.42
C ILE A 110 3.77 4.69 -3.46
N PHE A 111 3.47 3.67 -2.67
CA PHE A 111 4.41 2.93 -1.82
C PHE A 111 4.55 1.51 -2.33
N LEU A 112 5.77 1.14 -2.71
CA LEU A 112 6.13 -0.19 -3.14
C LEU A 112 6.62 -0.99 -1.94
N GLU A 113 5.90 -2.06 -1.62
CA GLU A 113 6.36 -3.08 -0.69
C GLU A 113 7.08 -4.17 -1.49
N SER A 114 8.41 -4.20 -1.39
CA SER A 114 9.25 -5.15 -2.13
C SER A 114 10.63 -5.27 -1.51
N SER A 115 10.95 -6.49 -1.04
CA SER A 115 12.20 -6.79 -0.33
C SER A 115 13.26 -7.48 -1.17
N GLY A 116 13.11 -7.53 -2.51
CA GLY A 116 13.95 -8.39 -3.37
C GLY A 116 14.54 -7.78 -4.65
N PHE A 117 14.21 -6.52 -4.98
CA PHE A 117 14.64 -5.91 -6.24
C PHE A 117 15.23 -4.52 -6.00
N ILE A 118 16.15 -4.12 -6.87
CA ILE A 118 16.86 -2.84 -6.80
C ILE A 118 16.19 -1.85 -7.77
N GLN A 119 16.06 -0.58 -7.37
CA GLN A 119 15.55 0.51 -8.22
C GLN A 119 14.14 0.28 -8.78
N LEU A 120 13.20 -0.11 -7.91
CA LEU A 120 11.81 -0.36 -8.30
C LEU A 120 11.04 0.91 -8.65
N GLU A 121 11.35 2.03 -8.02
CA GLU A 121 10.63 3.29 -8.20
C GLU A 121 10.82 3.86 -9.61
N PRO A 122 12.06 3.95 -10.17
CA PRO A 122 12.24 4.30 -11.58
C PRO A 122 11.55 3.32 -12.54
N PHE A 123 11.61 2.02 -12.24
CA PHE A 123 10.98 0.99 -13.07
C PHE A 123 9.46 1.17 -13.15
N VAL A 124 8.79 1.37 -12.01
CA VAL A 124 7.34 1.60 -11.96
C VAL A 124 6.96 2.87 -12.69
N LYS A 125 7.69 3.98 -12.49
CA LYS A 125 7.42 5.25 -13.20
C LYS A 125 7.48 5.08 -14.72
N LEU A 126 8.43 4.29 -15.23
CA LEU A 126 8.53 3.96 -16.65
C LEU A 126 7.36 3.11 -17.13
N SER A 127 6.99 2.07 -16.39
CA SER A 127 5.84 1.20 -16.73
C SER A 127 4.49 1.92 -16.75
N MET A 128 4.36 3.02 -15.99
CA MET A 128 3.15 3.85 -15.96
C MET A 128 3.15 4.98 -16.99
N GLU A 129 4.25 5.19 -17.72
CA GLU A 129 4.47 6.38 -18.55
C GLU A 129 4.21 7.71 -17.79
N SER A 130 4.40 7.70 -16.47
CA SER A 130 4.00 8.77 -15.55
C SER A 130 5.17 9.23 -14.67
N PRO A 131 6.16 9.95 -15.24
CA PRO A 131 7.41 10.28 -14.55
C PRO A 131 7.23 11.22 -13.35
N HIS A 132 6.10 11.93 -13.26
CA HIS A 132 5.82 12.92 -12.23
C HIS A 132 5.20 12.35 -10.95
N VAL A 133 4.73 11.10 -10.98
CA VAL A 133 4.15 10.44 -9.80
C VAL A 133 5.26 10.20 -8.78
N ASN A 134 4.96 10.44 -7.51
CA ASN A 134 5.91 10.12 -6.44
C ASN A 134 5.74 8.65 -6.09
N VAL A 135 6.83 7.91 -6.22
CA VAL A 135 6.90 6.49 -5.91
C VAL A 135 7.96 6.34 -4.82
N PHE A 136 7.58 5.71 -3.72
CA PHE A 136 8.37 5.47 -2.54
C PHE A 136 8.46 3.97 -2.29
N SER A 137 9.42 3.57 -1.47
CA SER A 137 9.50 2.24 -0.88
C SER A 137 8.93 2.27 0.54
N ILE A 138 8.24 1.20 0.91
CA ILE A 138 7.85 0.89 2.29
C ILE A 138 8.47 -0.45 2.66
N LEU A 139 9.01 -0.57 3.86
CA LEU A 139 9.58 -1.80 4.40
C LEU A 139 9.23 -1.90 5.87
N THR A 140 9.16 -3.12 6.40
CA THR A 140 9.01 -3.35 7.84
C THR A 140 9.92 -4.48 8.31
N ASP A 141 10.34 -4.40 9.57
CA ASP A 141 11.06 -5.46 10.27
C ASP A 141 10.13 -6.60 10.75
N LEU A 142 8.81 -6.42 10.62
CA LEU A 142 7.83 -7.43 10.99
C LEU A 142 7.81 -8.60 10.00
N ASP A 143 7.91 -9.80 10.55
CA ASP A 143 7.72 -11.05 9.82
C ASP A 143 6.25 -11.46 9.88
N ILE A 144 5.44 -10.87 9.00
CA ILE A 144 4.04 -11.25 8.82
C ILE A 144 3.96 -12.39 7.81
N ARG A 145 3.30 -13.49 8.18
CA ARG A 145 3.12 -14.65 7.31
C ARG A 145 1.65 -15.02 7.20
N GLN A 146 1.27 -15.50 6.03
CA GLN A 146 -0.01 -16.17 5.86
C GLN A 146 0.08 -17.60 6.41
N ILE A 147 -0.76 -17.92 7.39
CA ILE A 147 -0.80 -19.24 8.06
C ILE A 147 -2.02 -20.08 7.66
N GLY A 148 -2.93 -19.49 6.89
CA GLY A 148 -4.11 -20.16 6.32
C GLY A 148 -4.84 -19.24 5.34
N PRO A 149 -5.92 -19.71 4.70
CA PRO A 149 -6.74 -18.87 3.85
C PRO A 149 -7.23 -17.64 4.62
N ASN A 150 -6.85 -16.45 4.15
CA ASN A 150 -7.15 -15.16 4.80
C ASN A 150 -6.73 -15.01 6.27
N HIS A 151 -5.84 -15.87 6.77
CA HIS A 151 -5.35 -15.84 8.14
C HIS A 151 -3.85 -15.53 8.16
N PHE A 152 -3.49 -14.49 8.91
CA PHE A 152 -2.14 -13.93 8.94
C PHE A 152 -1.65 -13.82 10.37
N LYS A 153 -0.34 -14.01 10.56
CA LYS A 153 0.27 -13.99 11.88
C LYS A 153 1.66 -13.38 11.83
N HIS A 154 1.96 -12.54 12.81
CA HIS A 154 3.31 -12.06 13.10
C HIS A 154 4.10 -13.16 13.81
N PHE A 155 5.31 -13.41 13.31
CA PHE A 155 6.29 -14.27 13.94
C PHE A 155 7.41 -13.40 14.52
N PRO A 156 7.49 -13.23 15.85
CA PRO A 156 8.42 -12.28 16.44
C PRO A 156 9.88 -12.68 16.19
N SER A 157 10.68 -11.67 15.84
CA SER A 157 12.13 -11.74 15.83
C SER A 157 12.70 -11.49 17.23
N THR A 158 14.00 -11.71 17.43
CA THR A 158 14.69 -11.39 18.68
C THR A 158 14.72 -9.89 18.99
N ALA A 159 14.55 -9.04 17.97
CA ALA A 159 14.36 -7.60 18.13
C ALA A 159 12.88 -7.31 18.41
N LYS A 160 12.59 -6.60 19.51
CA LYS A 160 11.23 -6.15 19.89
C LYS A 160 10.82 -4.85 19.20
N GLU A 161 11.32 -4.62 18.01
CA GLU A 161 11.05 -3.39 17.26
C GLU A 161 9.93 -3.65 16.25
N ASN A 162 9.09 -2.63 16.07
CA ASN A 162 8.05 -2.56 15.04
C ASN A 162 8.33 -1.30 14.25
N THR A 163 9.28 -1.40 13.34
CA THR A 163 9.74 -0.27 12.56
C THR A 163 9.22 -0.39 11.14
N ILE A 164 8.53 0.66 10.69
CA ILE A 164 8.17 0.85 9.30
C ILE A 164 9.11 1.91 8.72
N TYR A 165 9.85 1.52 7.69
CA TYR A 165 10.75 2.40 6.96
C TYR A 165 10.04 2.90 5.71
N LEU A 166 10.09 4.21 5.49
CA LEU A 166 9.59 4.86 4.28
C LEU A 166 10.76 5.58 3.61
N GLY A 167 10.89 5.45 2.30
CA GLY A 167 12.00 6.06 1.58
C GLY A 167 11.78 6.18 0.09
N GLU A 168 12.74 6.82 -0.58
CA GLU A 168 12.84 6.86 -2.03
C GLU A 168 14.21 6.30 -2.43
N SER A 169 14.25 5.39 -3.41
CA SER A 169 15.53 4.96 -3.99
C SER A 169 16.11 6.06 -4.87
N LYS A 170 17.26 6.60 -4.44
CA LYS A 170 18.14 7.44 -5.27
C LYS A 170 19.52 6.81 -5.38
N SER A 171 20.37 7.40 -6.22
CA SER A 171 21.80 7.08 -6.20
C SER A 171 22.35 7.26 -4.78
N SER A 172 23.28 6.39 -4.36
CA SER A 172 23.77 6.30 -2.98
C SER A 172 24.45 7.57 -2.45
N THR A 173 24.69 8.56 -3.32
CA THR A 173 25.37 9.82 -3.02
C THR A 173 24.43 11.02 -2.95
N GLU A 174 23.15 10.87 -3.32
CA GLU A 174 22.21 11.97 -3.38
C GLU A 174 21.34 12.06 -2.12
N LYS A 175 21.29 13.26 -1.53
CA LYS A 175 20.33 13.58 -0.47
C LYS A 175 18.92 13.73 -1.05
N TYR A 176 17.92 13.44 -0.24
CA TYR A 176 16.53 13.75 -0.59
C TYR A 176 16.33 15.25 -0.80
N SER A 177 15.45 15.58 -1.75
CA SER A 177 15.04 16.97 -1.94
C SER A 177 14.18 17.40 -0.75
N SER A 178 14.09 18.72 -0.51
CA SER A 178 13.23 19.27 0.55
C SER A 178 11.76 18.85 0.39
N GLY A 179 11.27 18.74 -0.85
CA GLY A 179 9.93 18.26 -1.15
C GLY A 179 9.71 16.80 -0.71
N VAL A 180 10.67 15.92 -1.03
CA VAL A 180 10.62 14.50 -0.62
C VAL A 180 10.68 14.36 0.89
N ILE A 181 11.57 15.11 1.56
CA ILE A 181 11.67 15.10 3.03
C ILE A 181 10.33 15.52 3.64
N THR A 182 9.71 16.59 3.13
CA THR A 182 8.40 17.08 3.62
C THR A 182 7.31 16.03 3.46
N LEU A 183 7.27 15.33 2.32
CA LEU A 183 6.34 14.23 2.09
C LEU A 183 6.59 13.07 3.05
N LEU A 184 7.83 12.59 3.17
CA LEU A 184 8.19 11.49 4.07
C LEU A 184 7.86 11.81 5.54
N THR A 185 8.15 13.03 6.01
CA THR A 185 7.76 13.46 7.37
C THR A 185 6.25 13.54 7.55
N THR A 186 5.50 13.86 6.49
CA THR A 186 4.03 13.84 6.53
C THR A 186 3.52 12.41 6.66
N PHE A 187 4.08 11.48 5.89
CA PHE A 187 3.73 10.07 5.95
C PHE A 187 4.16 9.40 7.24
N GLU A 188 5.33 9.74 7.78
CA GLU A 188 5.76 9.31 9.10
C GLU A 188 4.69 9.61 10.16
N LYS A 189 4.14 10.83 10.17
CA LYS A 189 3.07 11.21 11.10
C LYS A 189 1.76 10.45 10.86
N LEU A 190 1.41 10.23 9.59
CA LEU A 190 0.22 9.45 9.22
C LEU A 190 0.37 8.01 9.73
N PHE A 191 1.48 7.35 9.42
CA PHE A 191 1.76 5.98 9.85
C PHE A 191 1.88 5.91 11.36
N ALA A 192 2.59 6.81 12.03
CA ALA A 192 2.67 6.83 13.50
C ALA A 192 1.28 6.88 14.16
N LYS A 193 0.28 7.52 13.53
CA LYS A 193 -1.11 7.54 14.02
C LYS A 193 -1.90 6.25 13.70
N LEU A 194 -1.62 5.59 12.58
CA LEU A 194 -2.28 4.32 12.20
C LEU A 194 -1.74 3.13 13.00
N PHE A 195 -0.48 3.22 13.41
CA PHE A 195 0.28 2.17 14.10
C PHE A 195 0.53 2.51 15.59
N SER A 196 -0.20 3.48 16.15
CA SER A 196 -0.22 3.77 17.59
C SER A 196 -1.17 2.86 18.37
#